data_AF-A0A7Y8HLC9-F1
#
_entry.id   AF-A0A7Y8HLC9-F1
#
_cell.length_a   1.000
_cell.length_b   1.000
_cell.length_c   1.000
_cell.angle_alpha   90.00
_cell.angle_beta   90.00
_cell.angle_gamma   90.00
#
_symmetry.space_group_name_H-M   'P 1'
#
loop_
_entity.id
_entity.type
_entity.pdbx_description
1 polymer ?
#
loop_
_entity_poly.entity_id
_entity_poly.type
_entity_poly.pdbx_seq_one_letter_code
_entity_poly.pdbx_strand_id
1 'polypeptide(L)'
;MGEVYDRYKSLEEYDFVVKLSNKPISNVNVTLTTKDSQIVGKTDKNGVVSFILPDDIKDDFKKGSYFNLETSFENYTTTLSLEYFANPSTYRYDRFYGLVTIFLGLLIGFLIYRVYFKKEANG
;
A
#
# COMPACT_ATOMS: atom_id res chain seq x y z
N MET A 1 -12.87 3.72 22.52
CA MET A 1 -11.82 2.68 22.60
C MET A 1 -11.24 2.60 21.20
N GLY A 2 -10.17 3.34 20.93
CA GLY A 2 -9.66 3.56 19.57
C GLY A 2 -8.98 2.30 19.04
N GLU A 3 -9.47 1.81 17.91
CA GLU A 3 -9.03 0.60 17.24
C GLU A 3 -7.52 0.65 16.92
N VAL A 4 -6.77 -0.29 17.49
CA VAL A 4 -5.31 -0.45 17.33
C VAL A 4 -4.95 -1.01 15.94
N TYR A 5 -5.96 -1.22 15.08
CA TYR A 5 -5.92 -1.98 13.83
C TYR A 5 -5.40 -1.22 12.61
N ASP A 6 -4.77 -0.05 12.74
CA ASP A 6 -4.46 0.80 11.57
C ASP A 6 -3.10 1.50 11.64
N ARG A 7 -2.13 0.91 12.35
CA ARG A 7 -0.81 1.54 12.58
C ARG A 7 0.11 1.55 11.36
N TYR A 8 0.00 0.55 10.50
CA TYR A 8 0.87 0.36 9.34
C TYR A 8 0.03 0.14 8.08
N LYS A 9 0.32 0.89 7.03
CA LYS A 9 -0.41 0.92 5.77
C LYS A 9 0.54 0.70 4.60
N SER A 10 0.07 0.03 3.55
CA SER A 10 0.84 -0.10 2.32
C SER A 10 1.16 1.27 1.71
N LEU A 11 2.24 1.34 0.94
CA LEU A 11 2.71 2.56 0.25
C LEU A 11 3.07 3.74 1.16
N GLU A 12 3.08 3.55 2.48
CA GLU A 12 3.58 4.52 3.44
C GLU A 12 5.00 4.16 3.89
N GLU A 13 5.80 5.18 4.18
CA GLU A 13 7.16 5.04 4.69
C GLU A 13 7.15 4.99 6.23
N TYR A 14 7.87 4.02 6.79
CA TYR A 14 8.03 3.87 8.24
C TYR A 14 9.50 3.71 8.62
N ASP A 15 9.84 4.32 9.74
CA ASP A 15 11.16 4.24 10.36
C ASP A 15 11.20 3.16 11.44
N PHE A 16 12.22 2.31 11.39
CA PHE A 16 12.52 1.30 12.39
C PHE A 16 13.89 1.54 12.98
N VAL A 17 14.02 1.38 14.30
CA VAL A 17 15.28 1.64 15.00
C VAL A 17 15.86 0.34 15.55
N VAL A 18 17.08 0.02 15.12
CA VAL A 18 17.85 -1.12 15.60
C VAL A 18 18.77 -0.66 16.74
N LYS A 19 18.60 -1.28 17.91
CA LYS A 19 19.41 -1.01 19.10
C LYS A 19 19.85 -2.31 19.76
N LEU A 20 21.07 -2.30 20.30
CA LEU A 20 21.57 -3.32 21.23
C LEU A 20 21.93 -2.65 22.55
N SER A 21 21.36 -3.12 23.66
CA SER A 21 21.58 -2.53 25.00
C SER A 21 21.39 -1.00 25.02
N ASN A 22 20.32 -0.54 24.37
CA ASN A 22 19.95 0.88 24.21
C ASN A 22 20.93 1.75 23.37
N LYS A 23 21.94 1.15 22.73
CA LYS A 23 22.81 1.82 21.77
C LYS A 23 22.34 1.57 20.34
N PRO A 24 22.20 2.62 19.49
CA PRO A 24 21.84 2.44 18.09
C PRO A 24 22.97 1.70 17.34
N ILE A 25 22.59 0.84 16.40
CA ILE A 25 23.54 0.08 15.59
C ILE A 25 23.47 0.54 14.13
N SER A 26 24.55 1.11 13.63
CA SER A 26 24.65 1.64 12.27
C SER A 26 25.18 0.61 11.26
N ASN A 27 24.84 0.80 9.98
CA ASN A 27 25.33 -0.01 8.85
C ASN A 27 25.03 -1.51 9.00
N VAL A 28 23.89 -1.85 9.59
CA VAL A 28 23.38 -3.22 9.70
C VAL A 28 22.31 -3.45 8.65
N ASN A 29 22.34 -4.61 8.00
CA ASN A 29 21.30 -5.01 7.06
C ASN A 29 20.04 -5.40 7.82
N VAL A 30 18.92 -4.82 7.42
CA VAL A 30 17.57 -5.19 7.85
C VAL A 30 16.81 -5.66 6.63
N THR A 31 16.22 -6.85 6.71
CA THR A 31 15.43 -7.43 5.64
C THR A 31 13.96 -7.33 6.00
N LEU A 32 13.22 -6.56 5.22
CA LEU A 32 11.76 -6.56 5.23
C LEU A 32 11.25 -7.66 4.31
N THR A 33 10.42 -8.55 4.83
CA THR A 33 9.77 -9.62 4.07
C THR A 33 8.27 -9.56 4.30
N THR A 34 7.51 -9.51 3.20
CA THR A 34 6.05 -9.69 3.21
C THR A 34 5.71 -11.00 2.50
N LYS A 35 4.42 -11.22 2.22
CA LYS A 35 3.98 -12.41 1.48
C LYS A 35 4.59 -12.47 0.08
N ASP A 36 4.61 -11.34 -0.62
CA ASP A 36 4.97 -11.27 -2.04
C ASP A 36 6.20 -10.40 -2.32
N SER A 37 6.85 -9.83 -1.30
CA SER A 37 8.00 -8.91 -1.47
C SER A 37 9.11 -9.13 -0.44
N GLN A 38 10.34 -8.84 -0.85
CA GLN A 38 11.51 -8.81 0.02
C GLN A 38 12.36 -7.58 -0.32
N ILE A 39 12.67 -6.77 0.69
CA ILE A 39 13.39 -5.50 0.56
C ILE A 39 14.50 -5.49 1.61
N VAL A 40 15.73 -5.14 1.21
CA VAL A 40 16.86 -5.01 2.15
C VAL A 40 17.24 -3.55 2.28
N GLY A 41 17.27 -3.07 3.53
CA GLY A 41 17.72 -1.73 3.90
C GLY A 41 18.93 -1.81 4.82
N LYS A 42 19.63 -0.69 4.96
CA LYS A 42 20.72 -0.54 5.93
C LYS A 42 20.41 0.56 6.92
N THR A 43 20.76 0.33 8.18
CA THR A 43 20.60 1.35 9.22
C THR A 43 21.59 2.51 9.05
N ASP A 44 21.12 3.71 9.34
CA ASP A 44 21.92 4.93 9.35
C ASP A 44 22.79 5.05 10.62
N LYS A 45 23.46 6.19 10.81
CA LYS A 45 24.29 6.47 12.00
C LYS A 45 23.51 6.48 13.33
N ASN A 46 22.20 6.65 13.27
CA ASN A 46 21.30 6.65 14.43
C ASN A 46 20.60 5.28 14.61
N GLY A 47 20.99 4.27 13.82
CA GLY A 47 20.38 2.95 13.85
C GLY A 47 19.00 2.89 13.19
N VAL A 48 18.63 3.90 12.41
CA VAL A 48 17.33 4.02 11.75
C VAL A 48 17.39 3.41 10.35
N VAL A 49 16.40 2.62 9.99
CA VAL A 49 16.15 2.17 8.61
C VAL A 49 14.72 2.52 8.23
N SER A 50 14.54 3.07 7.03
CA SER A 50 13.24 3.48 6.51
C SER A 50 12.80 2.51 5.42
N PHE A 51 11.55 2.07 5.48
CA PHE A 51 10.95 1.21 4.45
C PHE A 51 9.60 1.76 4.02
N ILE A 52 9.35 1.74 2.71
CA ILE A 52 8.01 1.87 2.16
C ILE A 52 7.39 0.46 2.17
N LEU A 53 6.26 0.28 2.86
CA LEU A 53 5.57 -1.01 2.87
C LEU A 53 5.00 -1.32 1.47
N PRO A 54 5.20 -2.54 0.94
CA PRO A 54 4.73 -2.89 -0.39
C PRO A 54 3.20 -2.95 -0.44
N ASP A 55 2.65 -2.83 -1.66
CA ASP A 55 1.22 -2.93 -1.93
C ASP A 55 0.86 -4.31 -2.47
N ASP A 56 0.92 -5.30 -1.60
CA ASP A 56 0.67 -6.72 -1.88
C ASP A 56 -0.62 -7.25 -1.24
N ILE A 57 -1.44 -6.37 -0.67
CA ILE A 57 -2.77 -6.68 -0.14
C ILE A 57 -3.81 -6.38 -1.24
N LYS A 58 -4.21 -7.40 -2.01
CA LYS A 58 -5.00 -7.22 -3.24
C LYS A 58 -6.51 -7.19 -3.06
N ASP A 59 -7.07 -7.99 -2.15
CA ASP A 59 -8.49 -8.36 -2.22
C ASP A 59 -9.36 -7.86 -1.06
N ASP A 60 -8.80 -7.61 0.13
CA ASP A 60 -9.58 -7.21 1.29
C ASP A 60 -8.81 -6.22 2.16
N PHE A 61 -9.09 -4.93 1.98
CA PHE A 61 -8.50 -3.85 2.76
C PHE A 61 -8.80 -3.95 4.27
N LYS A 62 -9.81 -4.74 4.68
CA LYS A 62 -10.11 -5.01 6.10
C LYS A 62 -9.31 -6.17 6.65
N LYS A 63 -8.77 -7.03 5.78
CA LYS A 63 -7.94 -8.17 6.15
C LYS A 63 -6.49 -7.76 6.01
N GLY A 64 -5.90 -7.34 7.13
CA GLY A 64 -4.47 -7.05 7.21
C GLY A 64 -3.61 -8.24 6.78
N SER A 65 -2.37 -7.94 6.42
CA SER A 65 -1.30 -8.90 6.16
C SER A 65 -0.19 -8.71 7.19
N TYR A 66 0.86 -9.53 7.14
CA TYR A 66 2.01 -9.42 8.01
C TYR A 66 3.28 -9.10 7.23
N PHE A 67 4.10 -8.22 7.81
CA PHE A 67 5.49 -8.04 7.40
C PHE A 67 6.42 -8.49 8.53
N ASN A 68 7.57 -9.00 8.13
CA ASN A 68 8.65 -9.40 9.02
C ASN A 68 9.86 -8.51 8.77
N LEU A 69 10.47 -8.01 9.84
CA LEU A 69 11.79 -7.40 9.81
C LEU A 69 12.78 -8.36 10.45
N GLU A 70 13.80 -8.74 9.70
CA GLU A 70 14.89 -9.58 10.18
C GLU A 70 16.21 -8.82 10.13
N THR A 71 17.00 -8.95 11.18
CA THR A 71 18.35 -8.39 11.22
C THR A 71 19.28 -9.32 11.99
N SER A 72 20.53 -9.38 11.57
CA SER A 72 21.60 -10.10 12.27
C SER A 72 22.78 -9.17 12.49
N PHE A 73 23.27 -9.13 13.74
CA PHE A 73 24.44 -8.35 14.14
C PHE A 73 25.26 -9.15 15.16
N GLU A 74 26.54 -9.38 14.85
CA GLU A 74 27.42 -10.26 15.62
C GLU A 74 26.81 -11.66 15.78
N ASN A 75 26.53 -12.09 17.02
CA ASN A 75 25.92 -13.37 17.36
C ASN A 75 24.41 -13.26 17.68
N TYR A 76 23.80 -12.10 17.39
CA TYR A 76 22.41 -11.83 17.66
C TYR A 76 21.60 -11.79 16.37
N THR A 77 20.49 -12.52 16.35
CA THR A 77 19.46 -12.44 15.32
C THR A 77 18.17 -11.95 15.97
N THR A 78 17.47 -11.04 15.30
CA THR A 78 16.19 -10.51 15.77
C THR A 78 15.20 -10.49 14.64
N THR A 79 13.98 -10.94 14.94
CA THR A 79 12.83 -10.90 14.04
C THR A 79 11.70 -10.14 14.71
N LEU A 80 11.08 -9.22 13.98
CA LEU A 80 9.87 -8.51 14.38
C LEU A 80 8.78 -8.78 13.34
N SER A 81 7.63 -9.28 13.78
CA SER A 81 6.48 -9.55 12.93
C SER A 81 5.32 -8.63 13.33
N LEU A 82 4.78 -7.88 12.38
CA LEU A 82 3.71 -6.91 12.61
C LEU A 82 2.66 -6.98 11.51
N GLU A 83 1.44 -6.59 11.86
CA GLU A 83 0.34 -6.43 10.91
C GLU A 83 0.43 -5.09 10.17
N TYR A 84 0.05 -5.09 8.90
CA TYR A 84 -0.16 -3.89 8.08
C TYR A 84 -1.36 -4.09 7.16
N PHE A 85 -1.95 -2.98 6.71
CA PHE A 85 -3.23 -2.94 6.01
C PHE A 85 -3.10 -2.25 4.65
N ALA A 86 -4.03 -2.53 3.74
CA ALA A 86 -4.02 -1.86 2.45
C ALA A 86 -4.33 -0.36 2.63
N ASN A 87 -3.62 0.49 1.90
CA ASN A 87 -3.90 1.92 1.92
C ASN A 87 -5.22 2.22 1.16
N PRO A 88 -6.25 2.78 1.81
CA PRO A 88 -7.53 3.04 1.17
C PRO A 88 -7.46 4.07 0.03
N SER A 89 -6.37 4.87 -0.07
CA SER A 89 -6.21 5.80 -1.18
C SER A 89 -6.08 5.12 -2.54
N THR A 90 -5.50 3.92 -2.60
CA THR A 90 -5.24 3.22 -3.87
C THR A 90 -6.53 2.85 -4.60
N TYR A 91 -7.53 2.32 -3.88
CA TYR A 91 -8.82 1.89 -4.47
C TYR A 91 -9.76 3.03 -4.87
N ARG A 92 -9.50 4.26 -4.39
CA ARG A 92 -10.40 5.40 -4.63
C ARG A 92 -10.30 5.91 -6.06
N TYR A 93 -9.12 5.77 -6.69
CA TYR A 93 -8.89 6.25 -8.05
C TYR A 93 -9.57 5.37 -9.11
N ASP A 94 -9.52 4.05 -8.99
CA ASP A 94 -10.11 3.13 -9.98
C ASP A 94 -11.63 3.27 -10.12
N ARG A 95 -12.33 3.56 -9.01
CA ARG A 95 -13.79 3.78 -9.04
C ARG A 95 -14.18 5.08 -9.76
N PHE A 96 -13.32 6.11 -9.71
CA PHE A 96 -13.59 7.38 -10.37
C PHE A 96 -13.53 7.23 -11.90
N TYR A 97 -12.52 6.52 -12.42
CA TYR A 97 -12.41 6.26 -13.86
C TYR A 97 -13.55 5.39 -14.39
N GLY A 98 -14.02 4.41 -13.61
CA GLY A 98 -15.20 3.62 -13.95
C GLY A 98 -16.46 4.49 -14.10
N LEU A 99 -16.71 5.39 -13.14
CA LEU A 99 -17.86 6.31 -13.21
C LEU A 99 -17.78 7.28 -14.40
N VAL A 100 -16.60 7.83 -14.69
CA VAL A 100 -16.38 8.72 -15.84
C VAL A 100 -16.65 7.98 -17.16
N THR A 101 -16.21 6.73 -17.26
CA THR A 101 -16.41 5.89 -18.46
C THR A 101 -17.90 5.61 -18.69
N ILE A 102 -18.65 5.26 -17.64
CA ILE A 102 -20.10 5.05 -17.71
C ILE A 102 -20.80 6.34 -18.13
N PHE A 103 -20.42 7.48 -17.55
CA PHE A 103 -21.02 8.78 -17.89
C PHE A 103 -20.79 9.16 -19.36
N LEU A 104 -19.55 8.98 -19.86
CA LEU A 104 -19.23 9.22 -21.27
C LEU A 104 -20.02 8.32 -22.21
N GLY A 105 -20.14 7.02 -21.87
CA GLY A 105 -20.93 6.06 -22.64
C GLY A 105 -22.40 6.48 -22.73
N LEU A 106 -23.00 6.91 -21.62
CA LEU A 106 -24.38 7.42 -21.59
C LEU A 106 -24.55 8.69 -22.41
N LEU A 107 -23.58 9.62 -22.35
CA LEU A 107 -23.63 10.89 -23.08
C LEU A 107 -23.55 10.67 -24.59
N ILE A 108 -22.66 9.78 -25.03
CA ILE A 108 -22.53 9.37 -26.44
C ILE A 108 -23.81 8.65 -26.90
N GLY A 109 -24.32 7.70 -26.10
CA GLY A 109 -25.55 6.99 -26.40
C GLY A 109 -26.76 7.92 -26.55
N PHE A 110 -26.88 8.91 -25.66
CA PHE A 110 -27.94 9.92 -25.72
C PHE A 110 -27.85 10.80 -26.97
N LEU A 111 -26.63 11.21 -27.36
CA LEU A 111 -26.44 11.99 -28.59
C LEU A 111 -26.81 11.18 -29.85
N ILE A 112 -26.42 9.91 -29.91
CA ILE A 112 -26.79 9.00 -31.02
C ILE A 112 -28.31 8.83 -31.07
N TYR A 113 -28.95 8.56 -29.92
CA TYR A 113 -30.40 8.43 -29.81
C TYR A 113 -31.12 9.68 -30.35
N ARG A 114 -30.67 10.88 -29.94
CA ARG A 114 -31.25 12.15 -30.39
C ARG A 114 -31.12 12.35 -31.90
N VAL A 115 -29.97 12.00 -32.49
CA VAL A 115 -29.74 12.15 -33.93
C VAL A 115 -30.56 11.15 -34.75
N TYR A 116 -30.67 9.91 -34.28
CA TYR A 116 -31.38 8.85 -34.98
C TYR A 116 -32.90 9.10 -35.03
N PHE A 117 -33.52 9.39 -33.88
CA PHE A 117 -34.97 9.60 -33.81
C PHE A 117 -35.42 10.96 -34.37
N LYS A 118 -34.53 11.96 -34.45
CA LYS A 118 -34.85 13.23 -35.14
C LYS A 118 -34.95 13.07 -36.66
N LYS A 119 -34.35 12.01 -37.24
CA LYS A 119 -34.50 11.68 -38.67
C LYS A 119 -35.85 11.01 -38.96
N GLU A 120 -36.34 10.15 -38.07
CA GLU A 120 -37.65 9.49 -38.24
C GLU A 120 -38.83 10.45 -38.08
N ALA A 121 -38.68 11.54 -37.33
CA ALA A 121 -39.76 12.53 -37.14
C ALA A 121 -39.91 13.57 -38.28
N ASN A 122 -39.00 13.61 -39.26
CA ASN A 122 -39.00 14.59 -40.36
C ASN A 122 -39.02 13.95 -41.76
N GLY A 123 -39.31 12.66 -41.87
CA GLY A 123 -39.53 11.93 -43.13
C GLY A 123 -40.95 11.39 -43.18
#